data_AF-A0AA50WBT8-F1
#
_entry.id   AF-A0AA50WBT8-F1
#
_cell.length_a   1.000
_cell.length_b   1.000
_cell.length_c   1.000
_cell.angle_alpha   90.00
_cell.angle_beta   90.00
_cell.angle_gamma   90.00
#
_symmetry.space_group_name_H-M   'P 1'
#
loop_
_entity.id
_entity.type
_entity.pdbx_description
1 polymer ?
#
loop_
_entity_poly.entity_id
_entity_poly.type
_entity_poly.pdbx_seq_one_letter_code
_entity_poly.pdbx_strand_id
1 'polypeptide(L)'
;DLDKNITILQEKEKELQTAVERLGEQEGVDVDEAVVTTAPLYSQLMNAFAEEATLEDAIYYMGEALRKEVIDLDTFLKQVRTLARRQFTLRALMQKCRQKAQLA
;
A
#
# COMPACT_ATOMS: atom_id res chain seq x y z
N ASP A 1 -10.64 46.63 10.62
CA ASP A 1 -10.45 45.40 9.81
C ASP A 1 -9.01 44.92 9.78
N LEU A 2 -8.03 45.81 9.57
CA LEU A 2 -6.60 45.46 9.58
C LEU A 2 -6.14 44.83 10.91
N ASP A 3 -6.45 45.45 12.05
CA ASP A 3 -6.01 44.96 13.37
C ASP A 3 -6.60 43.60 13.74
N LYS A 4 -7.82 43.32 13.28
CA LYS A 4 -8.49 42.01 13.45
C LYS A 4 -7.80 40.93 12.62
N ASN A 5 -7.37 41.26 11.40
CA ASN A 5 -6.64 40.32 10.55
C ASN A 5 -5.23 40.04 11.10
N ILE A 6 -4.56 41.06 11.66
CA ILE A 6 -3.24 40.90 12.30
C ILE A 6 -3.34 39.96 13.50
N THR A 7 -4.37 40.12 14.34
CA THR A 7 -4.57 39.24 15.51
C THR A 7 -4.86 37.80 15.10
N ILE A 8 -5.71 37.58 14.10
CA ILE A 8 -5.99 36.22 13.57
C ILE A 8 -4.73 35.57 13.01
N LEU A 9 -3.91 36.32 12.26
CA LEU A 9 -2.67 35.79 11.69
C LEU A 9 -1.65 35.40 12.78
N GLN A 10 -1.48 36.23 13.80
CA GLN A 10 -0.60 35.93 14.93
C GLN A 10 -1.07 34.71 15.73
N GLU A 11 -2.39 34.53 15.88
CA GLU A 11 -2.97 33.37 16.56
C GLU A 11 -2.74 32.08 15.75
N LYS A 12 -2.92 32.14 14.43
CA LYS A 12 -2.66 31.02 13.51
C LYS A 12 -1.19 30.65 13.40
N GLU A 13 -0.30 31.65 13.41
CA GLU A 13 1.15 31.45 13.42
C GLU A 13 1.57 30.68 14.68
N LYS A 14 1.03 31.08 15.84
CA LYS A 14 1.30 30.40 17.12
C LYS A 14 0.77 28.97 17.16
N GLU A 15 -0.43 28.72 16.61
CA GLU A 15 -0.98 27.36 16.46
C GLU A 15 -0.08 26.48 15.58
N LEU A 16 0.38 27.01 14.43
CA LEU A 16 1.28 26.32 13.51
C LEU A 16 2.61 25.98 14.19
N GLN A 17 3.18 26.92 14.93
CA GLN A 17 4.46 26.74 15.60
C GLN A 17 4.39 25.67 16.69
N THR A 18 3.30 25.66 17.45
CA THR A 18 3.03 24.61 18.45
C THR A 18 2.85 23.23 17.79
N ALA A 19 2.20 23.17 16.63
CA ALA A 19 2.02 21.92 15.89
C ALA A 19 3.35 21.39 15.32
N VAL A 20 4.23 22.29 14.84
CA VAL A 20 5.57 21.94 14.35
C VAL A 20 6.46 21.41 15.47
N GLU A 21 6.47 22.06 16.63
CA GLU A 21 7.21 21.57 17.80
C GLU A 21 6.74 20.17 18.21
N ARG A 22 5.41 19.96 18.25
CA ARG A 22 4.81 18.66 18.59
C ARG A 22 5.13 17.56 17.58
N LEU A 23 5.22 17.90 16.29
CA LEU A 23 5.63 16.97 15.23
C LEU A 23 7.14 16.69 15.24
N GLY A 24 7.95 17.66 15.67
CA GLY A 24 9.40 17.51 15.82
C GLY A 24 9.82 16.62 17.00
N GLU A 25 8.98 16.51 18.03
CA GLU A 25 9.18 15.59 19.16
C GLU A 25 8.75 14.14 18.87
N GLN A 26 7.96 13.90 17.81
CA GLN A 26 7.59 12.56 17.39
C GLN A 26 8.75 11.92 16.62
N GLU A 27 9.14 10.70 17.00
CA GLU A 27 10.07 9.88 16.20
C GLU A 27 9.52 9.74 14.78
N GLY A 28 10.43 9.79 13.80
CA GLY A 28 10.10 9.97 12.39
C GLY A 28 8.92 9.14 11.91
N VAL A 29 7.96 9.80 11.27
CA VAL A 29 6.80 9.14 10.66
C VAL A 29 7.29 8.17 9.60
N ASP A 30 6.87 6.91 9.68
CA ASP A 30 7.12 5.93 8.64
C ASP A 30 6.49 6.42 7.33
N VAL A 31 7.25 6.39 6.24
CA VAL A 31 6.80 6.88 4.93
C VAL A 31 5.57 6.09 4.46
N ASP A 32 5.48 4.82 4.84
CA ASP A 32 4.33 3.96 4.53
C ASP A 32 3.08 4.33 5.35
N GLU A 33 3.24 4.96 6.51
CA GLU A 33 2.14 5.42 7.37
C GLU A 33 1.70 6.87 7.07
N ALA A 34 2.50 7.63 6.33
CA ALA A 34 2.20 9.01 5.99
C ALA A 34 0.93 9.16 5.13
N VAL A 35 0.61 8.14 4.30
CA VAL A 35 -0.56 8.13 3.43
C VAL A 35 -1.28 6.79 3.52
N VAL A 36 -2.32 6.75 4.36
CA VAL A 36 -3.19 5.58 4.51
C VAL A 36 -4.52 5.78 3.81
N THR A 37 -5.14 4.67 3.41
CA THR A 37 -6.49 4.70 2.81
C THR A 37 -7.55 5.15 3.83
N THR A 38 -8.60 5.82 3.37
CA THR A 38 -9.65 6.39 4.21
C THR A 38 -10.52 5.35 4.95
N ALA A 39 -10.51 4.08 4.52
CA ALA A 39 -11.29 3.01 5.14
C ALA A 39 -10.57 1.65 5.07
N PRO A 40 -10.81 0.74 6.04
CA PRO A 40 -10.18 -0.59 6.06
C PRO A 40 -10.42 -1.41 4.78
N LEU A 41 -11.59 -1.25 4.15
CA LEU A 41 -11.92 -1.93 2.90
C LEU A 41 -11.03 -1.49 1.74
N TYR A 42 -10.67 -0.20 1.67
CA TYR A 42 -9.77 0.33 0.64
C TYR A 42 -8.34 -0.11 0.89
N SER A 43 -7.90 -0.17 2.15
CA SER A 43 -6.60 -0.74 2.52
C SER A 43 -6.50 -2.20 2.07
N GLN A 44 -7.55 -3.00 2.34
CA GLN A 44 -7.61 -4.39 1.89
C GLN A 44 -7.51 -4.52 0.37
N LEU A 45 -8.19 -3.64 -0.37
CA LEU A 45 -8.15 -3.64 -1.83
C LEU A 45 -6.76 -3.25 -2.36
N MET A 46 -6.14 -2.21 -1.79
CA MET A 46 -4.79 -1.77 -2.13
C MET A 46 -3.77 -2.87 -1.89
N ASN A 47 -3.80 -3.49 -0.70
CA ASN A 47 -2.89 -4.58 -0.34
C ASN A 47 -3.09 -5.79 -1.26
N ALA A 48 -4.35 -6.18 -1.53
CA ALA A 48 -4.63 -7.31 -2.42
C ALA A 48 -4.14 -7.04 -3.86
N PHE A 49 -4.20 -5.80 -4.33
CA PHE A 49 -3.67 -5.41 -5.63
C PHE A 49 -2.14 -5.45 -5.67
N ALA A 50 -1.48 -4.89 -4.65
CA ALA A 50 -0.02 -4.93 -4.54
C ALA A 50 0.51 -6.37 -4.43
N GLU A 51 -0.15 -7.22 -3.63
CA GLU A 51 0.20 -8.64 -3.54
C GLU A 51 -0.01 -9.38 -4.87
N GLU A 52 -1.05 -9.06 -5.63
CA GLU A 52 -1.30 -9.72 -6.91
C GLU A 52 -0.26 -9.36 -7.96
N ALA A 53 0.14 -8.09 -8.02
CA ALA A 53 1.21 -7.61 -8.90
C ALA A 53 2.57 -8.25 -8.54
N THR A 54 2.92 -8.31 -7.26
CA THR A 54 4.18 -8.93 -6.82
C THR A 54 4.25 -10.43 -7.10
N LEU A 55 3.11 -11.14 -7.10
CA LEU A 55 3.07 -12.55 -7.51
C LEU A 55 3.35 -12.74 -9.00
N GLU A 56 2.91 -11.81 -9.86
CA GLU A 56 3.20 -11.85 -11.29
C GLU A 56 4.71 -11.72 -11.56
N ASP A 57 5.36 -10.76 -10.88
CA ASP A 57 6.82 -10.61 -10.92
C ASP A 57 7.54 -11.85 -10.40
N ALA A 58 7.07 -12.42 -9.28
CA ALA A 58 7.65 -13.64 -8.72
C ALA A 58 7.56 -14.81 -9.71
N ILE A 59 6.41 -15.02 -10.35
CA ILE A 59 6.24 -16.08 -11.36
C ILE A 59 7.15 -15.85 -12.56
N TYR A 60 7.30 -14.60 -13.01
CA TYR A 60 8.21 -14.24 -14.09
C TYR A 60 9.66 -14.64 -13.78
N TYR A 61 10.17 -14.23 -12.60
CA TYR A 61 11.54 -14.56 -12.20
C TYR A 61 11.75 -16.05 -11.90
N MET A 62 10.72 -16.78 -11.45
CA MET A 62 10.77 -18.23 -11.35
C MET A 62 10.96 -18.89 -12.73
N GLY A 63 10.32 -18.34 -13.78
CA GLY A 63 10.52 -18.79 -15.15
C GLY A 63 11.94 -18.51 -15.65
N GLU A 64 12.49 -17.34 -15.35
CA GLU A 64 13.88 -17.00 -15.67
C GLU A 64 14.88 -17.88 -14.92
N ALA A 65 14.61 -18.21 -13.66
CA ALA A 65 15.46 -19.11 -12.87
C ALA A 65 15.52 -20.52 -13.48
N LEU A 66 14.38 -21.03 -13.99
CA LEU A 66 14.34 -22.31 -14.71
C LEU A 66 15.15 -22.24 -16.02
N ARG A 67 15.00 -21.16 -16.79
CA ARG A 67 15.75 -20.96 -18.05
C ARG A 67 17.26 -20.90 -17.84
N LYS A 68 17.69 -20.35 -16.71
CA LYS A 68 19.10 -20.26 -16.30
C LYS A 68 19.61 -21.50 -15.58
N GLU A 69 18.80 -22.57 -15.52
CA GLU A 69 19.12 -23.85 -14.87
C GLU A 69 19.47 -23.70 -13.36
N VAL A 70 19.00 -22.63 -12.72
CA VAL A 70 19.19 -22.39 -11.27
C VAL A 70 18.27 -23.29 -10.44
N ILE A 71 17.10 -23.62 -10.99
CA ILE A 71 16.12 -24.52 -10.39
C ILE A 71 15.72 -25.62 -11.38
N ASP A 72 15.30 -26.76 -10.85
CA ASP A 72 14.78 -27.88 -11.62
C ASP A 72 13.30 -27.71 -11.99
N LEU A 73 12.85 -28.47 -12.99
CA LEU A 73 11.48 -28.41 -13.48
C LEU A 73 10.45 -28.78 -12.41
N ASP A 74 10.72 -29.76 -11.55
CA ASP A 74 9.76 -30.20 -10.53
C ASP A 74 9.57 -29.11 -9.46
N THR A 75 10.66 -28.47 -9.02
CA THR A 75 10.59 -27.30 -8.13
C THR A 75 9.83 -26.14 -8.77
N PHE A 76 10.11 -25.81 -10.03
CA PHE A 76 9.40 -24.76 -10.74
C PHE A 76 7.88 -25.02 -10.79
N LEU A 77 7.46 -26.22 -11.20
CA LEU A 77 6.04 -26.56 -11.33
C LEU A 77 5.30 -26.55 -9.99
N LYS A 78 5.95 -27.00 -8.91
CA LYS A 78 5.39 -26.96 -7.55
C LYS A 78 5.20 -25.52 -7.06
N GLN A 79 6.21 -24.67 -7.24
CA GLN A 79 6.17 -23.29 -6.76
C GLN A 79 5.21 -22.42 -7.59
N VAL A 80 5.27 -22.47 -8.92
CA VAL A 80 4.36 -21.70 -9.79
C VAL A 80 2.91 -22.09 -9.54
N ARG A 81 2.60 -23.37 -9.33
CA ARG A 81 1.23 -23.81 -8.97
C ARG A 81 0.75 -23.17 -7.66
N THR A 82 1.63 -23.08 -6.67
CA THR A 82 1.31 -22.47 -5.37
C THR A 82 1.08 -20.97 -5.50
N LEU A 83 1.96 -20.26 -6.21
CA LEU A 83 1.84 -18.83 -6.48
C LEU A 83 0.58 -18.51 -7.30
N ALA A 84 0.30 -19.26 -8.36
CA ALA A 84 -0.89 -19.09 -9.18
C ALA A 84 -2.19 -19.32 -8.39
N ARG A 85 -2.21 -20.29 -7.46
CA ARG A 85 -3.35 -20.49 -6.56
C ARG A 85 -3.59 -19.26 -5.67
N ARG A 86 -2.51 -18.69 -5.10
CA ARG A 86 -2.61 -17.46 -4.29
C ARG A 86 -3.09 -16.28 -5.14
N GLN A 87 -2.56 -16.13 -6.35
CA GLN A 87 -2.99 -15.10 -7.31
C GLN A 87 -4.50 -15.19 -7.59
N PHE A 88 -5.02 -16.41 -7.83
CA PHE A 88 -6.46 -16.62 -8.03
C PHE A 88 -7.28 -16.15 -6.80
N THR A 89 -6.85 -16.52 -5.59
CA THR A 89 -7.53 -16.10 -4.36
C THR A 89 -7.53 -14.57 -4.19
N LEU A 90 -6.42 -13.90 -4.49
CA LEU A 90 -6.31 -12.45 -4.44
C LEU A 90 -7.21 -11.77 -5.49
N ARG A 91 -7.24 -12.27 -6.73
CA ARG A 91 -8.15 -11.77 -7.78
C ARG A 91 -9.62 -11.91 -7.37
N ALA A 92 -10.00 -13.05 -6.82
CA ALA A 92 -11.36 -13.26 -6.32
C ALA A 92 -11.69 -12.35 -5.13
N LEU A 93 -10.71 -12.10 -4.24
CA LEU A 93 -10.86 -11.16 -3.13
C LEU A 93 -11.07 -9.73 -3.65
N MET A 94 -10.23 -9.27 -4.58
CA MET A 94 -10.36 -7.95 -5.20
C MET A 94 -11.73 -7.75 -5.86
N GLN A 95 -12.25 -8.75 -6.58
CA GLN A 95 -13.60 -8.68 -7.16
C GLN A 95 -14.67 -8.47 -6.09
N LYS A 96 -14.61 -9.21 -4.97
CA LYS A 96 -15.54 -9.04 -3.85
C LYS A 96 -15.41 -7.69 -3.16
N CYS A 97 -14.18 -7.20 -2.98
CA CYS A 97 -13.92 -5.87 -2.40
C CYS A 97 -14.49 -4.76 -3.28
N ARG A 98 -14.29 -4.82 -4.61
CA ARG A 98 -14.83 -3.84 -5.56
C ARG A 98 -16.36 -3.79 -5.56
N GLN A 99 -17.01 -4.95 -5.54
CA GLN A 99 -18.47 -5.04 -5.41
C GLN A 99 -18.98 -4.37 -4.13
N LYS A 100 -18.34 -4.64 -2.99
CA LYS A 100 -18.73 -4.04 -1.70
C LYS A 100 -18.45 -2.54 -1.62
N ALA A 101 -17.38 -2.08 -2.28
CA ALA A 101 -16.99 -0.69 -2.30
C ALA A 101 -17.71 0.15 -3.38
N GLN A 102 -18.64 -0.45 -4.14
CA GLN A 102 -19.39 0.22 -5.22
C GLN A 102 -18.47 0.84 -6.29
N LEU A 103 -17.30 0.25 -6.49
CA LEU A 103 -16.29 0.68 -7.46
C LEU A 103 -16.47 0.01 -8.84
N ALA A 104 -17.56 -0.75 -9.03
CA ALA A 104 -17.90 -1.50 -10.24
C ALA A 104 -19.42 -1.57 -10.41
#